data_AF-A0A3B9P5V7-F1
#
_entry.id   AF-A0A3B9P5V7-F1
#
_cell.length_a   1.000
_cell.length_b   1.000
_cell.length_c   1.000
_cell.angle_alpha   90.00
_cell.angle_beta   90.00
_cell.angle_gamma   90.00
#
_symmetry.space_group_name_H-M   'P 1'
#
loop_
_entity.id
_entity.type
_entity.pdbx_description
1 polymer ?
#
loop_
_entity_poly.entity_id
_entity_poly.type
_entity_poly.pdbx_seq_one_letter_code
_entity_poly.pdbx_strand_id
1 'polypeptide(L)'
;MSTNLLPRPMRLSGLEPLVITEATNFVNVGERTNVTGSRKFLRLIQERQFEEALDIARDQVEGGAQILDVNMDEGMIDGVEAMTTFLNLIAAEPDIARIPIMIDSSKWEIIEAGLKCVQGKCVVNSISLKGGEEEFIHQATTIKRFGAAVIVMAFDEDGQADNYERRIEICERSYKVLTEKVGFPPEDIIFDPNIFPVATGMEEHRLNALDFFRATKWIRDNLPYAKVSGGVSNVSFSFRGNNKVREAMHSSFLYHAIQNGMSMGIVNPTMLEVYQEVDKRLMTYIEDVLFDRRADATERLLEFAQTIEGTVKVEAKVLEWRNEPVAKRLEHALIKGITEFIEEDVEEARQQFTLPLEVIEGPLMDGMNVVGDLFGEGKMFLPQVVKSARVMKKAVAYLLPYLEAEKAEGGSSSSGKVLLATVKGDVHDIGKNIVGVVLACNNFEIIDLGVMV
;
A
#
# COMPACT_ATOMS: atom_id res chain seq x y z
N MET A 1 -13.89 3.60 26.90
CA MET A 1 -13.00 3.45 28.07
C MET A 1 -11.58 3.44 27.52
N SER A 2 -10.78 4.48 27.77
CA SER A 2 -9.37 4.51 27.38
C SER A 2 -8.62 3.57 28.33
N THR A 3 -8.37 2.34 27.87
CA THR A 3 -7.52 1.41 28.61
C THR A 3 -6.06 1.83 28.39
N ASN A 4 -5.34 2.09 29.49
CA ASN A 4 -3.89 2.27 29.58
C ASN A 4 -3.14 0.98 29.16
N LEU A 5 -3.35 0.52 27.94
CA LEU A 5 -2.61 -0.58 27.36
C LEU A 5 -1.24 -0.05 26.94
N LEU A 6 -0.18 -0.76 27.35
CA LEU A 6 1.16 -0.44 26.89
C LEU A 6 1.22 -0.61 25.37
N PRO A 7 1.85 0.31 24.62
CA PRO A 7 1.98 0.18 23.17
C PRO A 7 2.65 -1.15 22.80
N ARG A 8 1.96 -1.97 22.01
CA ARG A 8 2.50 -3.21 21.42
C ARG A 8 2.47 -3.08 19.91
N PRO A 9 3.56 -2.61 19.28
CA PRO A 9 3.62 -2.52 17.83
C PRO A 9 3.76 -3.91 17.22
N MET A 10 3.09 -4.15 16.10
CA MET A 10 3.36 -5.33 15.29
C MET A 10 4.76 -5.18 14.69
N ARG A 11 5.55 -6.24 14.77
CA ARG A 11 6.90 -6.27 14.22
C ARG A 11 6.98 -7.38 13.21
N LEU A 12 7.28 -7.02 11.97
CA LEU A 12 7.55 -7.93 10.86
C LEU A 12 9.00 -7.71 10.41
N SER A 13 9.53 -8.59 9.58
CA SER A 13 10.87 -8.38 9.02
C SER A 13 11.03 -9.10 7.68
N GLY A 14 11.65 -8.42 6.73
CA GLY A 14 12.45 -9.06 5.70
C GLY A 14 13.89 -9.14 6.21
N LEU A 15 14.85 -8.65 5.42
CA LEU A 15 16.19 -8.29 5.90
C LEU A 15 16.16 -7.03 6.79
N GLU A 16 15.19 -6.15 6.57
CA GLU A 16 14.96 -4.96 7.37
C GLU A 16 13.68 -5.12 8.22
N PRO A 17 13.65 -4.55 9.44
CA PRO A 17 12.45 -4.60 10.27
C PRO A 17 11.34 -3.71 9.70
N LEU A 18 10.10 -4.15 9.83
CA LEU A 18 8.92 -3.31 9.63
C LEU A 18 8.17 -3.21 10.97
N VAL A 19 8.20 -2.04 11.58
CA VAL A 19 7.52 -1.77 12.86
C VAL A 19 6.25 -0.99 12.62
N ILE A 20 5.10 -1.64 12.82
CA ILE A 20 3.77 -1.06 12.61
C ILE A 20 3.25 -0.56 13.95
N THR A 21 3.21 0.76 14.09
CA THR A 21 2.72 1.50 15.25
C THR A 21 1.39 2.19 14.93
N GLU A 22 0.77 2.86 15.90
CA GLU A 22 -0.39 3.71 15.63
C GLU A 22 -0.05 4.96 14.79
N ALA A 23 1.22 5.35 14.71
CA ALA A 23 1.68 6.40 13.80
C ALA A 23 1.94 5.89 12.37
N THR A 24 1.99 4.57 12.18
CA THR A 24 2.14 3.94 10.86
C THR A 24 0.80 4.01 10.16
N ASN A 25 0.55 5.10 9.42
CA ASN A 25 -0.72 5.45 8.79
C ASN A 25 -1.45 4.24 8.15
N PHE A 26 -0.91 3.69 7.06
CA PHE A 26 -1.45 2.52 6.38
C PHE A 26 -0.32 1.70 5.74
N VAL A 27 -0.37 0.38 5.87
CA VAL A 27 0.62 -0.55 5.31
C VAL A 27 0.11 -1.16 4.01
N ASN A 28 0.83 -0.90 2.92
CA ASN A 28 0.47 -1.42 1.59
C ASN A 28 1.06 -2.81 1.39
N VAL A 29 0.22 -3.81 1.16
CA VAL A 29 0.61 -5.18 0.81
C VAL A 29 0.47 -5.35 -0.70
N GLY A 30 1.56 -5.64 -1.41
CA GLY A 30 1.56 -5.76 -2.86
C GLY A 30 0.87 -7.03 -3.37
N GLU A 31 -0.18 -6.89 -4.17
CA GLU A 31 -1.07 -7.98 -4.62
C GLU A 31 -0.64 -8.74 -5.89
N ARG A 32 0.36 -8.25 -6.64
CA ARG A 32 0.57 -8.69 -8.05
C ARG A 32 1.35 -9.99 -8.19
N THR A 33 2.01 -10.45 -7.14
CA THR A 33 2.73 -11.73 -7.04
C THR A 33 1.76 -12.87 -6.71
N ASN A 34 0.63 -12.89 -7.41
CA ASN A 34 -0.49 -13.78 -7.17
C ASN A 34 -0.94 -14.41 -8.50
N VAL A 35 -0.85 -15.73 -8.61
CA VAL A 35 -1.18 -16.46 -9.85
C VAL A 35 -2.67 -16.39 -10.20
N THR A 36 -3.56 -16.27 -9.22
CA THR A 36 -5.00 -16.12 -9.44
C THR A 36 -5.36 -14.69 -9.85
N GLY A 37 -4.68 -13.69 -9.26
CA GLY A 37 -4.98 -12.26 -9.44
C GLY A 37 -4.29 -11.60 -10.64
N SER A 38 -3.14 -12.12 -11.07
CA SER A 38 -2.28 -11.51 -12.09
C SER A 38 -2.01 -12.47 -13.24
N ARG A 39 -2.69 -12.25 -14.38
CA ARG A 39 -2.49 -13.03 -15.62
C ARG A 39 -1.03 -13.03 -16.10
N LYS A 40 -0.30 -11.91 -15.92
CA LYS A 40 1.13 -11.84 -16.25
C LYS A 40 1.93 -12.76 -15.34
N PHE A 41 1.72 -12.67 -14.03
CA PHE A 41 2.45 -13.49 -13.06
C PHE A 41 2.18 -14.99 -13.25
N LEU A 42 0.90 -15.37 -13.43
CA LEU A 42 0.51 -16.75 -13.75
C LEU A 42 1.30 -17.32 -14.93
N ARG A 43 1.34 -16.58 -16.05
CA ARG A 43 2.06 -17.00 -17.25
C ARG A 43 3.55 -17.21 -16.95
N LEU A 44 4.18 -16.26 -16.26
CA LEU A 44 5.61 -16.35 -15.95
C LEU A 44 5.94 -17.55 -15.06
N ILE A 45 5.10 -17.84 -14.05
CA ILE A 45 5.30 -19.00 -13.18
C ILE A 45 5.10 -20.32 -13.97
N GLN A 46 4.05 -20.41 -14.79
CA GLN A 46 3.80 -21.59 -15.64
C GLN A 46 4.92 -21.85 -16.65
N GLU A 47 5.47 -20.79 -17.24
CA GLU A 47 6.59 -20.84 -18.20
C GLU A 47 7.96 -20.92 -17.50
N ARG A 48 7.99 -20.99 -16.16
CA ARG A 48 9.21 -21.00 -15.32
C ARG A 48 10.15 -19.81 -15.57
N GLN A 49 9.59 -18.68 -16.01
CA GLN A 49 10.28 -17.41 -16.20
C GLN A 49 10.40 -16.65 -14.87
N PHE A 50 11.11 -17.23 -13.90
CA PHE A 50 11.18 -16.68 -12.55
C PHE A 50 11.91 -15.34 -12.45
N GLU A 51 12.88 -15.07 -13.32
CA GLU A 51 13.58 -13.77 -13.37
C GLU A 51 12.61 -12.63 -13.68
N GLU A 52 11.80 -12.76 -14.73
CA GLU A 52 10.76 -11.77 -15.05
C GLU A 52 9.66 -11.70 -13.98
N ALA A 53 9.43 -12.79 -13.22
CA ALA A 53 8.50 -12.82 -12.11
C ALA A 53 9.04 -12.03 -10.90
N LEU A 54 10.36 -12.06 -10.66
CA LEU A 54 11.03 -11.23 -9.64
C LEU A 54 10.93 -9.74 -9.99
N ASP A 55 10.95 -9.37 -11.27
CA ASP A 55 10.74 -7.97 -11.66
C ASP A 55 9.37 -7.46 -11.22
N ILE A 56 8.31 -8.29 -11.26
CA ILE A 56 6.99 -7.92 -10.73
C ILE A 56 7.04 -7.69 -9.21
N ALA A 57 7.81 -8.48 -8.47
CA ALA A 57 8.02 -8.29 -7.04
C ALA A 57 8.79 -6.98 -6.77
N ARG A 58 9.91 -6.76 -7.48
CA ARG A 58 10.75 -5.56 -7.36
C ARG A 58 9.96 -4.29 -7.68
N ASP A 59 9.19 -4.30 -8.76
CA ASP A 59 8.32 -3.17 -9.17
C ASP A 59 7.34 -2.77 -8.06
N GLN A 60 6.81 -3.74 -7.31
CA GLN A 60 5.89 -3.45 -6.20
C GLN A 60 6.61 -2.85 -5.00
N VAL A 61 7.80 -3.38 -4.67
CA VAL A 61 8.63 -2.86 -3.56
C VAL A 61 9.06 -1.42 -3.87
N GLU A 62 9.55 -1.16 -5.09
CA GLU A 62 9.86 0.19 -5.58
C GLU A 62 8.61 1.08 -5.67
N GLY A 63 7.45 0.48 -5.93
CA GLY A 63 6.15 1.12 -5.95
C GLY A 63 5.60 1.44 -4.56
N GLY A 64 6.34 1.18 -3.47
CA GLY A 64 5.94 1.51 -2.10
C GLY A 64 5.17 0.42 -1.37
N ALA A 65 5.17 -0.83 -1.87
CA ALA A 65 4.74 -1.97 -1.06
C ALA A 65 5.68 -2.14 0.14
N GLN A 66 5.09 -2.35 1.31
CA GLN A 66 5.81 -2.57 2.56
C GLN A 66 5.77 -4.03 2.99
N ILE A 67 4.86 -4.83 2.41
CA ILE A 67 4.80 -6.29 2.52
C ILE A 67 4.50 -6.82 1.12
N LEU A 68 5.05 -7.97 0.76
CA LEU A 68 4.77 -8.61 -0.53
C LEU A 68 3.91 -9.86 -0.32
N ASP A 69 2.71 -9.90 -0.91
CA ASP A 69 1.82 -11.07 -0.90
C ASP A 69 2.21 -12.04 -2.02
N VAL A 70 2.48 -13.29 -1.68
CA VAL A 70 2.90 -14.32 -2.63
C VAL A 70 1.90 -15.45 -2.62
N ASN A 71 1.19 -15.64 -3.73
CA ASN A 71 0.19 -16.68 -3.91
C ASN A 71 0.52 -17.57 -5.11
N MET A 72 0.56 -18.88 -4.87
CA MET A 72 0.86 -19.93 -5.86
C MET A 72 -0.27 -20.97 -5.99
N ASP A 73 -1.50 -20.58 -5.64
CA ASP A 73 -2.67 -21.44 -5.75
C ASP A 73 -3.22 -21.43 -7.18
N GLU A 74 -2.78 -22.42 -7.95
CA GLU A 74 -3.33 -22.71 -9.28
C GLU A 74 -3.34 -24.23 -9.51
N GLY A 75 -4.40 -24.75 -10.11
CA GLY A 75 -4.59 -26.19 -10.29
C GLY A 75 -3.58 -26.84 -11.23
N MET A 76 -2.93 -26.03 -12.07
CA MET A 76 -1.97 -26.46 -13.09
C MET A 76 -0.50 -26.40 -12.64
N ILE A 77 -0.21 -25.97 -11.41
CA ILE A 77 1.16 -25.87 -10.89
C ILE A 77 1.31 -26.66 -9.58
N ASP A 78 2.53 -27.15 -9.31
CA ASP A 78 2.88 -27.64 -7.98
C ASP A 78 3.08 -26.42 -7.07
N GLY A 79 2.08 -26.10 -6.26
CA GLY A 79 2.10 -24.93 -5.39
C GLY A 79 3.19 -24.98 -4.32
N VAL A 80 3.59 -26.17 -3.84
CA VAL A 80 4.67 -26.32 -2.85
C VAL A 80 6.01 -26.03 -3.52
N GLU A 81 6.28 -26.62 -4.68
CA GLU A 81 7.49 -26.35 -5.45
C GLU A 81 7.57 -24.88 -5.87
N ALA A 82 6.49 -24.32 -6.41
CA ALA A 82 6.43 -22.94 -6.88
C ALA A 82 6.64 -21.93 -5.74
N MET A 83 5.97 -22.12 -4.60
CA MET A 83 6.11 -21.25 -3.43
C MET A 83 7.55 -21.28 -2.90
N THR A 84 8.10 -22.46 -2.64
CA THR A 84 9.45 -22.60 -2.10
C THR A 84 10.52 -22.06 -3.06
N THR A 85 10.38 -22.35 -4.36
CA THR A 85 11.29 -21.84 -5.39
C THR A 85 11.28 -20.31 -5.44
N PHE A 86 10.10 -19.71 -5.54
CA PHE A 86 9.99 -18.26 -5.68
C PHE A 86 10.43 -17.50 -4.42
N LEU A 87 10.12 -18.02 -3.23
CA LEU A 87 10.57 -17.42 -1.96
C LEU A 87 12.09 -17.50 -1.79
N ASN A 88 12.73 -18.60 -2.19
CA ASN A 88 14.19 -18.72 -2.17
C ASN A 88 14.86 -17.75 -3.15
N LEU A 89 14.24 -17.52 -4.31
CA LEU A 89 14.71 -16.53 -5.27
C LEU A 89 14.55 -15.09 -4.75
N ILE A 90 13.42 -14.77 -4.12
CA ILE A 90 13.22 -13.48 -3.44
C ILE A 90 14.31 -13.26 -2.39
N ALA A 91 14.64 -14.28 -1.59
CA ALA A 91 15.68 -14.19 -0.56
C ALA A 91 17.08 -13.90 -1.13
N ALA A 92 17.33 -14.22 -2.41
CA ALA A 92 18.58 -13.92 -3.09
C ALA A 92 18.66 -12.49 -3.67
N GLU A 93 17.54 -11.75 -3.69
CA GLU A 93 17.43 -10.39 -4.23
C GLU A 93 17.24 -9.37 -3.09
N PRO A 94 18.30 -8.67 -2.62
CA PRO A 94 18.23 -7.80 -1.45
C PRO A 94 17.16 -6.69 -1.55
N ASP A 95 16.96 -6.14 -2.74
CA ASP A 95 15.98 -5.07 -2.99
C ASP A 95 14.54 -5.52 -2.72
N ILE A 96 14.26 -6.82 -2.85
CA ILE A 96 12.96 -7.43 -2.57
C ILE A 96 12.95 -7.98 -1.14
N ALA A 97 13.99 -8.72 -0.76
CA ALA A 97 14.11 -9.39 0.53
C ALA A 97 14.10 -8.44 1.72
N ARG A 98 14.36 -7.14 1.54
CA ARG A 98 14.30 -6.15 2.62
C ARG A 98 12.93 -6.03 3.29
N ILE A 99 11.83 -6.23 2.56
CA ILE A 99 10.47 -6.16 3.13
C ILE A 99 9.95 -7.55 3.56
N PRO A 100 9.03 -7.63 4.54
CA PRO A 100 8.39 -8.88 4.93
C PRO A 100 7.56 -9.51 3.80
N ILE A 101 7.41 -10.83 3.87
CA ILE A 101 6.56 -11.62 2.96
C ILE A 101 5.25 -11.99 3.64
N MET A 102 4.16 -11.92 2.89
CA MET A 102 2.87 -12.52 3.22
C MET A 102 2.71 -13.80 2.37
N ILE A 103 2.68 -14.95 3.02
CA ILE A 103 2.57 -16.27 2.38
C ILE A 103 1.08 -16.56 2.20
N ASP A 104 0.61 -16.51 0.96
CA ASP A 104 -0.80 -16.64 0.62
C ASP A 104 -1.12 -18.00 -0.03
N SER A 105 -1.96 -18.79 0.64
CA SER A 105 -2.52 -20.03 0.09
C SER A 105 -3.73 -20.50 0.88
N SER A 106 -4.65 -21.15 0.17
CA SER A 106 -5.78 -21.92 0.73
C SER A 106 -5.37 -23.32 1.22
N LYS A 107 -4.13 -23.76 0.94
CA LYS A 107 -3.60 -25.08 1.29
C LYS A 107 -2.54 -24.98 2.37
N TRP A 108 -2.76 -25.65 3.48
CA TRP A 108 -1.88 -25.60 4.64
C TRP A 108 -0.45 -26.08 4.34
N GLU A 109 -0.30 -27.10 3.49
CA GLU A 109 1.00 -27.64 3.10
C GLU A 109 1.87 -26.62 2.34
N ILE A 110 1.27 -25.70 1.60
CA ILE A 110 1.98 -24.62 0.89
C ILE A 110 2.41 -23.54 1.88
N ILE A 111 1.53 -23.16 2.81
CA ILE A 111 1.87 -22.24 3.90
C ILE A 111 3.05 -22.77 4.71
N GLU A 112 2.99 -24.03 5.14
CA GLU A 112 4.04 -24.64 5.96
C GLU A 112 5.37 -24.75 5.20
N ALA A 113 5.32 -25.01 3.90
CA ALA A 113 6.51 -24.99 3.05
C ALA A 113 7.10 -23.58 2.93
N GLY A 114 6.27 -22.55 2.74
CA GLY A 114 6.70 -21.16 2.71
C GLY A 114 7.32 -20.70 4.04
N LEU A 115 6.70 -21.06 5.17
CA LEU A 115 7.22 -20.75 6.52
C LEU A 115 8.61 -21.33 6.76
N LYS A 116 8.95 -22.45 6.15
CA LYS A 116 10.29 -23.06 6.23
C LYS A 116 11.33 -22.33 5.37
N CYS A 117 10.91 -21.53 4.39
CA CYS A 117 11.79 -20.80 3.47
C CYS A 117 12.07 -19.36 3.94
N VAL A 118 11.11 -18.69 4.56
CA VAL A 118 11.27 -17.26 4.91
C VAL A 118 12.08 -17.09 6.20
N GLN A 119 13.18 -16.34 6.12
CA GLN A 119 14.06 -16.07 7.26
C GLN A 119 13.49 -15.04 8.24
N GLY A 120 12.91 -13.96 7.71
CA GLY A 120 12.34 -12.87 8.52
C GLY A 120 10.96 -13.21 9.08
N LYS A 121 10.44 -12.35 9.97
CA LYS A 121 9.09 -12.52 10.52
C LYS A 121 8.05 -12.14 9.46
N CYS A 122 7.46 -13.16 8.85
CA CYS A 122 6.44 -13.09 7.80
C CYS A 122 5.01 -13.03 8.34
N VAL A 123 4.06 -12.93 7.42
CA VAL A 123 2.62 -13.02 7.68
C VAL A 123 2.06 -14.25 6.97
N VAL A 124 1.25 -15.05 7.65
CA VAL A 124 0.48 -16.13 7.02
C VAL A 124 -0.87 -15.59 6.55
N ASN A 125 -1.19 -15.79 5.27
CA ASN A 125 -2.49 -15.49 4.67
C ASN A 125 -3.09 -16.80 4.12
N SER A 126 -4.01 -17.45 4.80
CA SER A 126 -4.62 -17.11 6.08
C SER A 126 -5.05 -18.39 6.80
N ILE A 127 -5.54 -18.26 8.02
CA ILE A 127 -6.26 -19.33 8.73
C ILE A 127 -7.69 -18.89 9.03
N SER A 128 -8.57 -19.85 9.33
CA SER A 128 -9.97 -19.57 9.65
C SER A 128 -10.60 -20.71 10.46
N LEU A 129 -11.80 -20.49 10.99
CA LEU A 129 -12.57 -21.51 11.71
C LEU A 129 -13.34 -22.46 10.76
N LYS A 130 -13.17 -22.32 9.43
CA LYS A 130 -13.84 -23.17 8.42
C LYS A 130 -13.67 -24.67 8.66
N GLY A 131 -12.47 -25.09 9.05
CA GLY A 131 -12.13 -26.49 9.37
C GLY A 131 -12.50 -26.92 10.80
N GLY A 132 -13.17 -26.04 11.54
CA GLY A 132 -13.43 -26.21 12.97
C GLY A 132 -12.29 -25.70 13.86
N GLU A 133 -12.58 -25.63 15.15
CA GLU A 133 -11.66 -25.05 16.14
C GLU A 133 -10.36 -25.86 16.30
N GLU A 134 -10.41 -27.19 16.21
CA GLU A 134 -9.22 -28.05 16.38
C GLU A 134 -8.15 -27.78 15.29
N GLU A 135 -8.58 -27.69 14.03
CA GLU A 135 -7.69 -27.36 12.91
C GLU A 135 -7.13 -25.94 13.06
N PHE A 136 -7.99 -24.98 13.40
CA PHE A 136 -7.58 -23.59 13.64
C PHE A 136 -6.52 -23.47 14.74
N ILE A 137 -6.69 -24.17 15.87
CA ILE A 137 -5.71 -24.22 16.96
C ILE A 137 -4.40 -24.88 16.50
N HIS A 138 -4.47 -25.98 15.74
CA HIS A 138 -3.29 -26.66 15.23
C HIS A 138 -2.46 -25.76 14.32
N GLN A 139 -3.11 -25.10 13.36
CA GLN A 139 -2.46 -24.17 12.44
C GLN A 139 -1.88 -22.98 13.20
N ALA A 140 -2.67 -22.31 14.06
CA ALA A 140 -2.21 -21.18 14.86
C ALA A 140 -1.03 -21.51 15.78
N THR A 141 -1.03 -22.70 16.39
CA THR A 141 0.08 -23.19 17.22
C THR A 141 1.35 -23.34 16.38
N THR A 142 1.22 -23.84 15.16
CA THR A 142 2.35 -24.00 14.23
C THR A 142 2.89 -22.64 13.80
N ILE A 143 2.02 -21.70 13.40
CA ILE A 143 2.40 -20.33 13.03
C ILE A 143 3.16 -19.65 14.18
N LYS A 144 2.63 -19.76 15.40
CA LYS A 144 3.27 -19.24 16.61
C LYS A 144 4.66 -19.85 16.83
N ARG A 145 4.85 -21.14 16.54
CA ARG A 145 6.15 -21.82 16.65
C ARG A 145 7.17 -21.26 15.66
N PHE A 146 6.75 -20.88 14.46
CA PHE A 146 7.58 -20.18 13.48
C PHE A 146 7.77 -18.69 13.82
N GLY A 147 6.96 -18.14 14.72
CA GLY A 147 7.02 -16.74 15.14
C GLY A 147 6.44 -15.76 14.10
N ALA A 148 5.62 -16.24 13.17
CA ALA A 148 4.98 -15.43 12.14
C ALA A 148 3.70 -14.73 12.68
N ALA A 149 3.33 -13.63 12.02
CA ALA A 149 2.00 -13.01 12.19
C ALA A 149 0.96 -13.74 11.34
N VAL A 150 -0.33 -13.46 11.54
CA VAL A 150 -1.40 -14.22 10.90
C VAL A 150 -2.59 -13.36 10.48
N ILE A 151 -3.03 -13.55 9.23
CA ILE A 151 -4.35 -13.15 8.78
C ILE A 151 -5.38 -14.20 9.18
N VAL A 152 -6.45 -13.75 9.83
CA VAL A 152 -7.59 -14.55 10.24
C VAL A 152 -8.80 -14.10 9.45
N MET A 153 -9.28 -14.97 8.56
CA MET A 153 -10.47 -14.69 7.76
C MET A 153 -11.72 -14.79 8.64
N ALA A 154 -12.68 -13.90 8.41
CA ALA A 154 -14.02 -14.04 8.98
C ALA A 154 -14.81 -15.15 8.25
N PHE A 155 -14.38 -16.40 8.46
CA PHE A 155 -14.96 -17.63 7.92
C PHE A 155 -14.95 -18.69 9.04
N ASP A 156 -16.11 -19.25 9.36
CA ASP A 156 -16.25 -20.36 10.32
C ASP A 156 -16.96 -21.59 9.70
N GLU A 157 -17.37 -22.54 10.53
CA GLU A 157 -18.02 -23.77 10.11
C GLU A 157 -19.33 -23.55 9.32
N ASP A 158 -19.99 -22.41 9.52
CA ASP A 158 -21.26 -22.05 8.89
C ASP A 158 -21.07 -21.22 7.61
N GLY A 159 -19.84 -20.80 7.29
CA GLY A 159 -19.51 -20.10 6.05
C GLY A 159 -18.78 -18.78 6.25
N GLN A 160 -18.74 -17.98 5.18
CA GLN A 160 -18.17 -16.63 5.21
C GLN A 160 -19.10 -15.66 5.92
N ALA A 161 -18.54 -14.75 6.71
CA ALA A 161 -19.30 -13.65 7.30
C ALA A 161 -19.66 -12.59 6.26
N ASP A 162 -20.88 -12.65 5.76
CA ASP A 162 -21.42 -11.74 4.75
C ASP A 162 -21.92 -10.40 5.32
N ASN A 163 -22.45 -10.40 6.55
CA ASN A 163 -22.99 -9.22 7.24
C ASN A 163 -22.16 -8.78 8.47
N TYR A 164 -22.46 -7.58 8.98
CA TYR A 164 -21.78 -7.00 10.14
C TYR A 164 -21.78 -7.91 11.39
N GLU A 165 -22.93 -8.46 11.78
CA GLU A 165 -23.07 -9.29 12.98
C GLU A 165 -22.20 -10.55 12.91
N ARG A 166 -22.20 -11.22 11.76
CA ARG A 166 -21.35 -12.40 11.53
C ARG A 166 -19.87 -12.05 11.55
N ARG A 167 -19.48 -10.90 11.00
CA ARG A 167 -18.06 -10.47 10.99
C ARG A 167 -17.55 -10.29 12.41
N ILE A 168 -18.30 -9.59 13.27
CA ILE A 168 -17.88 -9.37 14.66
C ILE A 168 -17.89 -10.66 15.48
N GLU A 169 -18.88 -11.54 15.28
CA GLU A 169 -18.98 -12.83 15.96
C GLU A 169 -17.74 -13.71 15.68
N ILE A 170 -17.40 -13.90 14.42
CA ILE A 170 -16.29 -14.76 14.01
C ILE A 170 -14.94 -14.17 14.45
N CYS A 171 -14.75 -12.85 14.31
CA CYS A 171 -13.53 -12.18 14.75
C CYS A 171 -13.37 -12.26 16.27
N GLU A 172 -14.44 -12.05 17.05
CA GLU A 172 -14.40 -12.18 18.52
C GLU A 172 -14.07 -13.60 18.96
N ARG A 173 -14.74 -14.60 18.37
CA ARG A 173 -14.49 -16.02 18.66
C ARG A 173 -13.06 -16.41 18.33
N SER A 174 -12.59 -16.05 17.14
CA SER A 174 -11.22 -16.31 16.69
C SER A 174 -10.19 -15.64 17.62
N TYR A 175 -10.42 -14.39 18.02
CA TYR A 175 -9.54 -13.67 18.94
C TYR A 175 -9.41 -14.38 20.29
N LYS A 176 -10.54 -14.82 20.88
CA LYS A 176 -10.54 -15.57 22.15
C LYS A 176 -9.80 -16.90 22.01
N VAL A 177 -10.03 -17.65 20.94
CA VAL A 177 -9.31 -18.92 20.71
C VAL A 177 -7.81 -18.68 20.58
N LEU A 178 -7.39 -17.69 19.79
CA LEU A 178 -5.97 -17.37 19.61
C LEU A 178 -5.31 -16.89 20.90
N THR A 179 -5.92 -15.95 21.61
CA THR A 179 -5.30 -15.33 22.79
C THR A 179 -5.40 -16.17 24.06
N GLU A 180 -6.52 -16.87 24.29
CA GLU A 180 -6.78 -17.59 25.54
C GLU A 180 -6.37 -19.07 25.46
N LYS A 181 -6.56 -19.74 24.31
CA LYS A 181 -6.22 -21.17 24.16
C LYS A 181 -4.83 -21.38 23.59
N VAL A 182 -4.45 -20.65 22.54
CA VAL A 182 -3.12 -20.77 21.90
C VAL A 182 -2.07 -19.88 22.59
N GLY A 183 -2.51 -18.81 23.26
CA GLY A 183 -1.61 -17.79 23.80
C GLY A 183 -0.85 -17.05 22.70
N PHE A 184 -1.49 -16.82 21.55
CA PHE A 184 -0.95 -16.10 20.41
C PHE A 184 -0.81 -14.60 20.75
N PRO A 185 0.30 -13.92 20.38
CA PRO A 185 0.44 -12.49 20.64
C PRO A 185 -0.65 -11.69 19.90
N PRO A 186 -1.50 -10.91 20.60
CA PRO A 186 -2.61 -10.21 19.96
C PRO A 186 -2.15 -9.15 18.96
N GLU A 187 -0.98 -8.54 19.16
CA GLU A 187 -0.35 -7.61 18.21
C GLU A 187 0.06 -8.25 16.87
N ASP A 188 0.10 -9.58 16.78
CA ASP A 188 0.43 -10.34 15.57
C ASP A 188 -0.82 -10.89 14.85
N ILE A 189 -2.02 -10.56 15.34
CA ILE A 189 -3.30 -10.95 14.75
C ILE A 189 -3.79 -9.86 13.81
N ILE A 190 -4.05 -10.22 12.56
CA ILE A 190 -4.65 -9.38 11.54
C ILE A 190 -5.99 -10.01 11.17
N PHE A 191 -7.09 -9.31 11.38
CA PHE A 191 -8.39 -9.78 10.89
C PHE A 191 -8.63 -9.34 9.45
N ASP A 192 -9.16 -10.23 8.63
CA ASP A 192 -9.78 -9.91 7.34
C ASP A 192 -11.31 -10.13 7.47
N PRO A 193 -12.10 -9.05 7.67
CA PRO A 193 -13.56 -9.12 7.74
C PRO A 193 -14.26 -9.37 6.40
N ASN A 194 -13.54 -9.82 5.38
CA ASN A 194 -13.97 -10.04 4.00
C ASN A 194 -14.40 -8.75 3.27
N ILE A 195 -13.57 -8.30 2.33
CA ILE A 195 -13.99 -7.29 1.35
C ILE A 195 -14.75 -8.00 0.23
N PHE A 196 -16.06 -7.81 0.18
CA PHE A 196 -16.92 -8.31 -0.90
C PHE A 196 -17.17 -7.26 -1.99
N PRO A 197 -17.51 -7.71 -3.21
CA PRO A 197 -17.96 -6.81 -4.28
C PRO A 197 -19.21 -6.02 -3.88
N VAL A 198 -19.27 -4.77 -4.34
CA VAL A 198 -20.47 -3.92 -4.30
C VAL A 198 -20.99 -3.68 -5.72
N ALA A 199 -22.16 -3.02 -5.84
CA ALA A 199 -22.77 -2.69 -7.12
C ALA A 199 -22.94 -3.92 -8.06
N THR A 200 -23.21 -5.10 -7.51
CA THR A 200 -23.43 -6.33 -8.29
C THR A 200 -24.84 -6.44 -8.86
N GLY A 201 -25.74 -5.53 -8.47
CA GLY A 201 -27.18 -5.60 -8.75
C GLY A 201 -27.96 -6.53 -7.81
N MET A 202 -27.31 -7.10 -6.79
CA MET A 202 -27.94 -7.94 -5.76
C MET A 202 -28.15 -7.11 -4.49
N GLU A 203 -29.37 -7.16 -3.93
CA GLU A 203 -29.74 -6.36 -2.75
C GLU A 203 -28.90 -6.75 -1.53
N GLU A 204 -28.58 -8.04 -1.41
CA GLU A 204 -27.77 -8.61 -0.34
C GLU A 204 -26.35 -8.02 -0.31
N HIS A 205 -25.84 -7.51 -1.43
CA HIS A 205 -24.48 -6.98 -1.53
C HIS A 205 -24.39 -5.47 -1.31
N ARG A 206 -25.51 -4.78 -1.10
CA ARG A 206 -25.53 -3.31 -0.95
C ARG A 206 -24.78 -2.83 0.29
N LEU A 207 -24.86 -3.59 1.37
CA LEU A 207 -24.25 -3.24 2.65
C LEU A 207 -22.81 -3.74 2.80
N ASN A 208 -22.26 -4.48 1.83
CA ASN A 208 -20.97 -5.17 1.95
C ASN A 208 -19.82 -4.27 2.41
N ALA A 209 -19.69 -3.08 1.82
CA ALA A 209 -18.66 -2.11 2.17
C ALA A 209 -18.94 -1.42 3.51
N LEU A 210 -20.19 -1.02 3.75
CA LEU A 210 -20.59 -0.37 5.00
C LEU A 210 -20.39 -1.29 6.21
N ASP A 211 -20.74 -2.56 6.07
CA ASP A 211 -20.53 -3.58 7.10
C ASP A 211 -19.05 -3.87 7.32
N PHE A 212 -18.21 -3.73 6.28
CA PHE A 212 -16.75 -3.82 6.43
C PHE A 212 -16.22 -2.69 7.30
N PHE A 213 -16.64 -1.45 7.02
CA PHE A 213 -16.23 -0.28 7.81
C PHE A 213 -16.68 -0.40 9.28
N ARG A 214 -17.92 -0.82 9.50
CA ARG A 214 -18.46 -1.05 10.85
C ARG A 214 -17.70 -2.16 11.58
N ALA A 215 -17.46 -3.30 10.93
CA ALA A 215 -16.72 -4.41 11.51
C ALA A 215 -15.26 -4.02 11.83
N THR A 216 -14.60 -3.30 10.92
CA THR A 216 -13.25 -2.76 11.13
C THR A 216 -13.19 -1.91 12.39
N LYS A 217 -14.12 -0.96 12.53
CA LYS A 217 -14.21 -0.10 13.72
C LYS A 217 -14.45 -0.92 14.98
N TRP A 218 -15.39 -1.87 14.93
CA TRP A 218 -15.70 -2.72 16.07
C TRP A 218 -14.48 -3.55 16.49
N ILE A 219 -13.76 -4.17 15.55
CA ILE A 219 -12.55 -4.94 15.82
C ILE A 219 -11.51 -4.08 16.52
N ARG A 220 -11.25 -2.87 16.00
CA ARG A 220 -10.24 -1.97 16.56
C ARG A 220 -10.63 -1.43 17.95
N ASP A 221 -11.92 -1.25 18.21
CA ASP A 221 -12.43 -0.77 19.50
C ASP A 221 -12.50 -1.89 20.55
N ASN A 222 -12.70 -3.15 20.15
CA ASN A 222 -13.05 -4.25 21.07
C ASN A 222 -12.01 -5.38 21.16
N LEU A 223 -11.11 -5.52 20.18
CA LEU A 223 -10.08 -6.56 20.14
C LEU A 223 -8.69 -5.89 20.27
N PRO A 224 -8.17 -5.76 21.51
CA PRO A 224 -6.94 -5.00 21.76
C PRO A 224 -5.77 -5.46 20.89
N TYR A 225 -5.00 -4.50 20.38
CA TYR A 225 -3.80 -4.69 19.55
C TYR A 225 -4.02 -5.29 18.15
N ALA A 226 -5.11 -6.03 17.94
CA ALA A 226 -5.41 -6.67 16.66
C ALA A 226 -5.53 -5.65 15.52
N LYS A 227 -5.00 -6.00 14.36
CA LYS A 227 -5.00 -5.18 13.14
C LYS A 227 -6.12 -5.63 12.20
N VAL A 228 -6.43 -4.80 11.20
CA VAL A 228 -7.44 -5.12 10.17
C VAL A 228 -6.82 -4.95 8.79
N SER A 229 -7.08 -5.93 7.93
CA SER A 229 -6.68 -6.00 6.52
C SER A 229 -7.86 -6.38 5.62
N GLY A 230 -7.61 -6.44 4.32
CA GLY A 230 -8.53 -6.96 3.32
C GLY A 230 -7.99 -6.84 1.89
N GLY A 231 -8.46 -7.70 1.00
CA GLY A 231 -8.24 -7.62 -0.45
C GLY A 231 -9.02 -6.50 -1.10
N VAL A 232 -8.44 -5.30 -1.22
CA VAL A 232 -9.15 -4.08 -1.64
C VAL A 232 -9.69 -4.20 -3.06
N SER A 233 -8.95 -4.86 -3.95
CA SER A 233 -9.34 -5.08 -5.34
C SER A 233 -10.71 -5.77 -5.50
N ASN A 234 -11.17 -6.52 -4.49
CA ASN A 234 -12.44 -7.24 -4.50
C ASN A 234 -13.66 -6.32 -4.47
N VAL A 235 -13.58 -5.14 -3.82
CA VAL A 235 -14.72 -4.20 -3.73
C VAL A 235 -15.21 -3.77 -5.12
N SER A 236 -14.28 -3.70 -6.07
CA SER A 236 -14.46 -3.16 -7.41
C SER A 236 -14.74 -4.22 -8.48
N PHE A 237 -14.99 -5.47 -8.10
CA PHE A 237 -15.06 -6.60 -9.03
C PHE A 237 -16.12 -6.42 -10.12
N SER A 238 -17.25 -5.78 -9.80
CA SER A 238 -18.35 -5.48 -10.73
C SER A 238 -17.95 -4.57 -11.90
N PHE A 239 -16.80 -3.87 -11.80
CA PHE A 239 -16.29 -2.92 -12.80
C PHE A 239 -15.02 -3.42 -13.49
N ARG A 240 -14.80 -4.74 -13.54
CA ARG A 240 -13.71 -5.35 -14.31
C ARG A 240 -13.75 -4.88 -15.77
N GLY A 241 -12.65 -4.30 -16.24
CA GLY A 241 -12.54 -3.68 -17.56
C GLY A 241 -12.46 -2.15 -17.51
N ASN A 242 -12.98 -1.53 -16.44
CA ASN A 242 -12.94 -0.08 -16.24
C ASN A 242 -11.97 0.31 -15.12
N ASN A 243 -10.67 0.34 -15.43
CA ASN A 243 -9.65 0.65 -14.42
C ASN A 243 -9.87 2.00 -13.74
N LYS A 244 -10.31 3.04 -14.48
CA LYS A 244 -10.54 4.37 -13.90
C LYS A 244 -11.57 4.33 -12.77
N VAL A 245 -12.69 3.63 -12.96
CA VAL A 245 -13.71 3.46 -11.91
C VAL A 245 -13.17 2.61 -10.76
N ARG A 246 -12.44 1.53 -11.06
CA ARG A 246 -11.88 0.65 -10.02
C ARG A 246 -10.89 1.39 -9.12
N GLU A 247 -9.95 2.14 -9.69
CA GLU A 247 -8.93 2.91 -8.96
C GLU A 247 -9.58 3.98 -8.06
N ALA A 248 -10.59 4.68 -8.57
CA ALA A 248 -11.39 5.63 -7.78
C ALA A 248 -12.14 4.94 -6.63
N MET A 249 -12.70 3.74 -6.86
CA MET A 249 -13.36 2.95 -5.82
C MET A 249 -12.38 2.49 -4.75
N HIS A 250 -11.18 2.04 -5.12
CA HIS A 250 -10.13 1.64 -4.16
C HIS A 250 -9.74 2.82 -3.28
N SER A 251 -9.54 3.99 -3.89
CA SER A 251 -9.13 5.21 -3.21
C SER A 251 -10.18 5.67 -2.19
N SER A 252 -11.46 5.68 -2.58
CA SER A 252 -12.58 6.00 -1.69
C SER A 252 -12.75 4.97 -0.57
N PHE A 253 -12.71 3.68 -0.91
CA PHE A 253 -12.83 2.61 0.07
C PHE A 253 -11.72 2.67 1.13
N LEU A 254 -10.47 2.81 0.70
CA LEU A 254 -9.31 2.89 1.60
C LEU A 254 -9.40 4.11 2.51
N TYR A 255 -9.71 5.29 1.96
CA TYR A 255 -9.86 6.51 2.76
C TYR A 255 -10.85 6.30 3.93
N HIS A 256 -12.03 5.74 3.65
CA HIS A 256 -13.04 5.50 4.67
C HIS A 256 -12.72 4.31 5.58
N ALA A 257 -12.09 3.25 5.07
CA ALA A 257 -11.68 2.11 5.89
C ALA A 257 -10.60 2.50 6.90
N ILE A 258 -9.62 3.32 6.51
CA ILE A 258 -8.55 3.81 7.38
C ILE A 258 -9.12 4.69 8.50
N GLN A 259 -10.09 5.56 8.18
CA GLN A 259 -10.80 6.35 9.20
C GLN A 259 -11.55 5.47 10.23
N ASN A 260 -11.94 4.26 9.83
CA ASN A 260 -12.54 3.26 10.72
C ASN A 260 -11.50 2.33 11.39
N GLY A 261 -10.21 2.51 11.13
CA GLY A 261 -9.10 1.81 11.79
C GLY A 261 -8.49 0.65 10.99
N MET A 262 -8.76 0.54 9.68
CA MET A 262 -8.04 -0.37 8.80
C MET A 262 -6.56 0.05 8.73
N SER A 263 -5.65 -0.86 9.06
CA SER A 263 -4.23 -0.54 9.25
C SER A 263 -3.33 -1.02 8.10
N MET A 264 -3.82 -1.96 7.30
CA MET A 264 -3.10 -2.51 6.16
C MET A 264 -4.09 -3.02 5.12
N GLY A 265 -3.64 -3.28 3.89
CA GLY A 265 -4.50 -3.88 2.86
C GLY A 265 -3.73 -4.40 1.67
N ILE A 266 -4.29 -5.44 1.06
CA ILE A 266 -3.76 -6.07 -0.15
C ILE A 266 -4.27 -5.26 -1.34
N VAL A 267 -3.35 -4.57 -1.99
CA VAL A 267 -3.59 -3.54 -3.02
C VAL A 267 -2.58 -3.69 -4.15
N ASN A 268 -2.91 -3.13 -5.32
CA ASN A 268 -1.89 -2.80 -6.31
C ASN A 268 -1.35 -1.38 -6.02
N PRO A 269 -0.12 -1.23 -5.49
CA PRO A 269 0.44 0.06 -5.10
C PRO A 269 0.48 1.07 -6.25
N THR A 270 0.64 0.59 -7.48
CA THR A 270 0.79 1.46 -8.66
C THR A 270 -0.54 2.01 -9.18
N MET A 271 -1.68 1.44 -8.77
CA MET A 271 -3.03 1.80 -9.24
C MET A 271 -3.83 2.62 -8.22
N LEU A 272 -3.22 3.08 -7.13
CA LEU A 272 -3.93 3.94 -6.17
C LEU A 272 -3.97 5.39 -6.68
N GLU A 273 -5.18 5.92 -6.91
CA GLU A 273 -5.42 7.32 -7.27
C GLU A 273 -5.51 8.19 -6.00
N VAL A 274 -5.12 9.46 -6.09
CA VAL A 274 -5.17 10.37 -4.94
C VAL A 274 -6.63 10.72 -4.68
N TYR A 275 -7.13 10.49 -3.46
CA TYR A 275 -8.57 10.62 -3.16
C TYR A 275 -9.14 12.01 -3.53
N GLN A 276 -8.39 13.09 -3.26
CA GLN A 276 -8.83 14.46 -3.59
C GLN A 276 -8.95 14.75 -5.08
N GLU A 277 -8.21 14.00 -5.89
CA GLU A 277 -8.07 14.25 -7.31
C GLU A 277 -9.09 13.48 -8.17
N VAL A 278 -9.82 12.56 -7.56
CA VAL A 278 -10.89 11.84 -8.24
C VAL A 278 -11.99 12.82 -8.63
N ASP A 279 -12.52 12.68 -9.84
CA ASP A 279 -13.65 13.49 -10.32
C ASP A 279 -14.79 13.53 -9.28
N LYS A 280 -15.26 14.74 -8.94
CA LYS A 280 -16.22 14.95 -7.86
C LYS A 280 -17.54 14.20 -8.09
N ARG A 281 -17.98 14.10 -9.35
CA ARG A 281 -19.21 13.41 -9.71
C ARG A 281 -19.04 11.90 -9.60
N LEU A 282 -17.92 11.36 -10.09
CA LEU A 282 -17.54 9.95 -9.92
C LEU A 282 -17.44 9.59 -8.43
N MET A 283 -16.75 10.40 -7.63
CA MET A 283 -16.61 10.19 -6.18
C MET A 283 -17.96 10.17 -5.48
N THR A 284 -18.87 11.09 -5.82
CA THR A 284 -20.23 11.09 -5.27
C THR A 284 -20.94 9.77 -5.56
N TYR A 285 -20.85 9.25 -6.78
CA TYR A 285 -21.54 8.00 -7.15
C TYR A 285 -20.91 6.77 -6.51
N ILE A 286 -19.58 6.76 -6.37
CA ILE A 286 -18.86 5.72 -5.65
C ILE A 286 -19.28 5.71 -4.18
N GLU A 287 -19.29 6.86 -3.51
CA GLU A 287 -19.69 6.93 -2.11
C GLU A 287 -21.19 6.64 -1.90
N ASP A 288 -22.06 7.01 -2.84
CA ASP A 288 -23.46 6.61 -2.81
C ASP A 288 -23.60 5.07 -2.76
N VAL A 289 -22.74 4.35 -3.49
CA VAL A 289 -22.67 2.87 -3.46
C VAL A 289 -22.03 2.35 -2.18
N LEU A 290 -20.86 2.87 -1.78
CA LEU A 290 -20.12 2.35 -0.62
C LEU A 290 -20.88 2.52 0.71
N PHE A 291 -21.68 3.58 0.83
CA PHE A 291 -22.44 3.90 2.04
C PHE A 291 -23.93 3.59 1.93
N ASP A 292 -24.37 3.00 0.81
CA ASP A 292 -25.78 2.73 0.54
C ASP A 292 -26.69 3.96 0.75
N ARG A 293 -26.27 5.15 0.28
CA ARG A 293 -26.96 6.42 0.57
C ARG A 293 -28.31 6.56 -0.14
N ARG A 294 -28.54 5.74 -1.17
CA ARG A 294 -29.70 5.83 -2.07
C ARG A 294 -29.96 4.51 -2.76
N ALA A 295 -31.23 4.25 -3.09
CA ALA A 295 -31.66 3.01 -3.73
C ALA A 295 -31.11 2.83 -5.16
N ASP A 296 -30.97 3.90 -5.92
CA ASP A 296 -30.48 3.89 -7.32
C ASP A 296 -28.96 4.12 -7.44
N ALA A 297 -28.18 3.92 -6.35
CA ALA A 297 -26.74 4.15 -6.34
C ALA A 297 -26.00 3.29 -7.39
N THR A 298 -26.31 1.99 -7.41
CA THR A 298 -25.71 1.02 -8.33
C THR A 298 -25.97 1.37 -9.79
N GLU A 299 -27.22 1.68 -10.13
CA GLU A 299 -27.62 2.02 -11.50
C GLU A 299 -26.88 3.27 -11.99
N ARG A 300 -26.84 4.33 -11.18
CA ARG A 300 -26.14 5.57 -11.53
C ARG A 300 -24.65 5.39 -11.74
N LEU A 301 -23.99 4.59 -10.90
CA LEU A 301 -22.57 4.33 -11.05
C LEU A 301 -22.28 3.49 -12.31
N LEU A 302 -23.12 2.49 -12.61
CA LEU A 302 -23.01 1.67 -13.82
C LEU A 302 -23.23 2.51 -15.09
N GLU A 303 -24.29 3.32 -15.13
CA GLU A 303 -24.56 4.23 -16.25
C GLU A 303 -23.41 5.22 -16.47
N PHE A 304 -22.88 5.79 -15.39
CA PHE A 304 -21.75 6.71 -15.48
C PHE A 304 -20.46 6.00 -15.92
N ALA A 305 -20.22 4.78 -15.43
CA ALA A 305 -19.06 3.98 -15.83
C ALA A 305 -19.06 3.69 -17.33
N GLN A 306 -20.22 3.48 -17.96
CA GLN A 306 -20.33 3.30 -19.42
C GLN A 306 -19.91 4.55 -20.19
N THR A 307 -20.17 5.75 -19.67
CA THR A 307 -19.70 7.01 -20.29
C THR A 307 -18.18 7.14 -20.26
N ILE A 308 -17.53 6.54 -19.25
CA ILE A 308 -16.08 6.49 -19.10
C ILE A 308 -15.45 5.40 -19.98
N GLU A 309 -16.11 4.24 -20.17
CA GLU A 309 -15.67 3.21 -21.11
C GLU A 309 -15.78 3.66 -22.57
N GLY A 310 -16.82 4.42 -22.91
CA GLY A 310 -17.02 4.98 -24.25
C GLY A 310 -16.02 6.06 -24.65
N THR A 311 -15.15 6.50 -23.74
CA THR A 311 -14.10 7.50 -23.98
C THR A 311 -12.74 6.87 -24.35
N VAL A 312 -12.73 5.67 -24.97
CA VAL A 312 -11.59 5.26 -25.83
C VAL A 312 -11.67 5.99 -27.18
N LYS A 313 -11.73 7.33 -27.13
CA LYS A 313 -11.19 8.12 -28.22
C LYS A 313 -9.72 8.35 -27.87
N VAL A 314 -8.87 8.07 -28.85
CA VAL A 314 -7.58 8.74 -28.99
C VAL A 314 -7.86 10.23 -29.28
N GLU A 315 -8.51 10.92 -28.34
CA GLU A 315 -8.39 12.35 -28.24
C GLU A 315 -7.04 12.52 -27.57
N ALA A 316 -6.07 13.07 -28.32
CA ALA A 316 -4.91 13.70 -27.73
C ALA A 316 -5.44 14.49 -26.53
N LYS A 317 -5.21 13.99 -25.31
CA LYS A 317 -5.66 14.65 -24.09
C LYS A 317 -5.11 16.06 -24.22
N VAL A 318 -5.99 17.04 -24.42
CA VAL A 318 -5.64 18.40 -24.06
C VAL A 318 -5.37 18.28 -22.58
N LEU A 319 -4.09 18.21 -22.23
CA LEU A 319 -3.66 18.15 -20.85
C LEU A 319 -3.98 19.55 -20.32
N GLU A 320 -5.21 19.79 -19.88
CA GLU A 320 -5.69 21.13 -19.52
C GLU A 320 -4.80 21.78 -18.45
N TRP A 321 -4.26 20.97 -17.54
CA TRP A 321 -3.27 21.38 -16.54
C TRP A 321 -1.98 21.93 -17.16
N ARG A 322 -1.63 21.56 -18.41
CA ARG A 322 -0.49 22.14 -19.13
C ARG A 322 -0.69 23.61 -19.51
N ASN A 323 -1.93 24.09 -19.52
CA ASN A 323 -2.23 25.50 -19.75
C ASN A 323 -2.06 26.35 -18.47
N GLU A 324 -1.85 25.72 -17.31
CA GLU A 324 -1.60 26.44 -16.06
C GLU A 324 -0.18 27.02 -16.01
N PRO A 325 0.08 28.02 -15.14
CA PRO A 325 1.43 28.53 -14.90
C PRO A 325 2.39 27.43 -14.43
N VAL A 326 3.67 27.56 -14.77
CA VAL A 326 4.70 26.53 -14.50
C VAL A 326 4.71 26.03 -13.05
N ALA A 327 4.55 26.92 -12.07
CA ALA A 327 4.48 26.55 -10.66
C ALA A 327 3.33 25.55 -10.37
N LYS A 328 2.15 25.78 -10.96
CA LYS A 328 1.00 24.88 -10.81
C LYS A 328 1.16 23.58 -11.59
N ARG A 329 1.88 23.60 -12.71
CA ARG A 329 2.24 22.38 -13.45
C ARG A 329 3.22 21.50 -12.66
N LEU A 330 4.21 22.12 -12.01
CA LEU A 330 5.16 21.42 -11.13
C LEU A 330 4.44 20.82 -9.91
N GLU A 331 3.57 21.59 -9.25
CA GLU A 331 2.70 21.11 -8.16
C GLU A 331 1.84 19.91 -8.62
N HIS A 332 1.16 20.03 -9.77
CA HIS A 332 0.36 18.95 -10.35
C HIS A 332 1.20 17.70 -10.65
N ALA A 333 2.37 17.87 -11.25
CA ALA A 333 3.27 16.76 -11.57
C ALA A 333 3.75 16.03 -10.31
N LEU A 334 4.05 16.76 -9.23
CA LEU A 334 4.43 16.18 -7.95
C LEU A 334 3.28 15.41 -7.30
N ILE A 335 2.09 16.00 -7.20
CA ILE A 335 0.91 15.34 -6.59
C ILE A 335 0.52 14.07 -7.37
N LYS A 336 0.58 14.12 -8.70
CA LYS A 336 0.22 13.00 -9.58
C LYS A 336 1.35 12.00 -9.84
N GLY A 337 2.59 12.33 -9.49
CA GLY A 337 3.76 11.49 -9.77
C GLY A 337 4.10 11.42 -11.26
N ILE A 338 3.95 12.51 -12.02
CA ILE A 338 4.20 12.59 -13.47
C ILE A 338 5.64 13.02 -13.74
N THR A 339 6.42 12.18 -14.43
CA THR A 339 7.83 12.45 -14.79
C THR A 339 8.05 12.94 -16.22
N GLU A 340 7.01 12.92 -17.05
CA GLU A 340 7.12 13.11 -18.51
C GLU A 340 7.56 14.53 -18.89
N PHE A 341 6.95 15.56 -18.29
CA PHE A 341 7.19 16.98 -18.63
C PHE A 341 8.09 17.71 -17.63
N ILE A 342 8.62 16.99 -16.63
CA ILE A 342 9.25 17.64 -15.47
C ILE A 342 10.49 18.45 -15.85
N GLU A 343 11.31 17.97 -16.80
CA GLU A 343 12.51 18.68 -17.22
C GLU A 343 12.18 19.98 -17.96
N GLU A 344 11.14 19.96 -18.79
CA GLU A 344 10.67 21.15 -19.53
C GLU A 344 10.11 22.20 -18.56
N ASP A 345 9.28 21.78 -17.61
CA ASP A 345 8.71 22.70 -16.61
C ASP A 345 9.77 23.25 -15.65
N VAL A 346 10.72 22.43 -15.24
CA VAL A 346 11.81 22.86 -14.38
C VAL A 346 12.71 23.86 -15.11
N GLU A 347 12.97 23.68 -16.40
CA GLU A 347 13.72 24.67 -17.20
C GLU A 347 12.95 25.98 -17.37
N GLU A 348 11.65 25.92 -17.66
CA GLU A 348 10.82 27.13 -17.74
C GLU A 348 10.81 27.87 -16.39
N ALA A 349 10.66 27.15 -15.27
CA ALA A 349 10.75 27.74 -13.94
C ALA A 349 12.14 28.33 -13.68
N ARG A 350 13.22 27.61 -14.00
CA ARG A 350 14.60 28.08 -13.81
C ARG A 350 14.88 29.40 -14.53
N GLN A 351 14.26 29.64 -15.69
CA GLN A 351 14.38 30.91 -16.41
C GLN A 351 13.57 32.05 -15.79
N GLN A 352 12.57 31.75 -14.96
CA GLN A 352 11.75 32.73 -14.25
C GLN A 352 12.32 33.14 -12.88
N PHE A 353 13.20 32.33 -12.31
CA PHE A 353 13.89 32.60 -11.04
C PHE A 353 15.32 33.10 -11.26
N THR A 354 15.87 33.80 -10.28
CA THR A 354 17.23 34.36 -10.37
C THR A 354 18.25 33.28 -10.09
N LEU A 355 17.95 32.41 -9.11
CA LEU A 355 18.80 31.29 -8.71
C LEU A 355 18.08 29.97 -8.99
N PRO A 356 18.73 28.96 -9.61
CA PRO A 356 18.18 27.61 -9.73
C PRO A 356 17.69 27.01 -8.40
N LEU A 357 18.31 27.41 -7.29
CA LEU A 357 17.91 27.03 -5.94
C LEU A 357 16.47 27.44 -5.59
N GLU A 358 16.03 28.61 -6.07
CA GLU A 358 14.69 29.14 -5.80
C GLU A 358 13.59 28.30 -6.46
N VAL A 359 13.90 27.56 -7.53
CA VAL A 359 12.96 26.59 -8.13
C VAL A 359 12.71 25.43 -7.18
N ILE A 360 13.74 25.00 -6.45
CA ILE A 360 13.63 23.94 -5.47
C ILE A 360 12.88 24.44 -4.24
N GLU A 361 13.34 25.55 -3.64
CA GLU A 361 12.77 26.10 -2.41
C GLU A 361 11.36 26.69 -2.60
N GLY A 362 10.99 27.08 -3.82
CA GLY A 362 9.67 27.57 -4.17
C GLY A 362 8.75 26.47 -4.72
N PRO A 363 8.46 26.43 -6.04
CA PRO A 363 7.37 25.64 -6.61
C PRO A 363 7.50 24.12 -6.36
N LEU A 364 8.71 23.58 -6.30
CA LEU A 364 8.91 22.15 -6.02
C LEU A 364 8.63 21.81 -4.55
N MET A 365 9.12 22.62 -3.61
CA MET A 365 8.83 22.44 -2.18
C MET A 365 7.36 22.72 -1.85
N ASP A 366 6.73 23.71 -2.50
CA ASP A 366 5.30 23.96 -2.36
C ASP A 366 4.46 22.73 -2.75
N GLY A 367 4.79 22.09 -3.89
CA GLY A 367 4.16 20.83 -4.29
C GLY A 367 4.41 19.69 -3.30
N MET A 368 5.63 19.58 -2.75
CA MET A 368 5.96 18.58 -1.74
C MET A 368 5.25 18.82 -0.39
N ASN A 369 5.00 20.07 -0.01
CA ASN A 369 4.21 20.42 1.17
C ASN A 369 2.77 19.92 1.01
N VAL A 370 2.16 20.15 -0.17
CA VAL A 370 0.81 19.61 -0.46
C VAL A 370 0.80 18.08 -0.39
N VAL A 371 1.80 17.40 -0.95
CA VAL A 371 1.95 15.93 -0.82
C VAL A 371 2.03 15.51 0.66
N GLY A 372 2.78 16.23 1.48
CA GLY A 372 2.89 16.01 2.92
C GLY A 372 1.56 16.16 3.65
N ASP A 373 0.82 17.22 3.36
CA ASP A 373 -0.51 17.48 3.93
C ASP A 373 -1.51 16.37 3.54
N LEU A 374 -1.54 16.00 2.25
CA LEU A 374 -2.41 14.92 1.76
C LEU A 374 -2.09 13.57 2.41
N PHE A 375 -0.80 13.27 2.62
CA PHE A 375 -0.38 12.05 3.30
C PHE A 375 -0.76 12.07 4.80
N GLY A 376 -0.55 13.21 5.48
CA GLY A 376 -0.94 13.40 6.88
C GLY A 376 -2.45 13.32 7.11
N GLU A 377 -3.25 13.76 6.14
CA GLU A 377 -4.71 13.65 6.14
C GLU A 377 -5.22 12.24 5.76
N GLY A 378 -4.34 11.31 5.38
CA GLY A 378 -4.71 9.97 4.91
C GLY A 378 -5.40 9.94 3.54
N LYS A 379 -5.32 11.03 2.78
CA LYS A 379 -5.87 11.16 1.42
C LYS A 379 -4.87 10.74 0.33
N MET A 380 -3.61 10.56 0.73
CA MET A 380 -2.54 10.00 -0.07
C MET A 380 -1.83 8.88 0.71
N PHE A 381 -1.41 7.83 0.02
CA PHE A 381 -0.74 6.66 0.58
C PHE A 381 0.75 6.63 0.21
N LEU A 382 1.53 5.84 0.94
CA LEU A 382 2.98 5.75 0.73
C LEU A 382 3.39 5.49 -0.74
N PRO A 383 2.73 4.59 -1.51
CA PRO A 383 3.00 4.41 -2.94
C PRO A 383 2.94 5.70 -3.77
N GLN A 384 1.99 6.58 -3.46
CA GLN A 384 1.81 7.85 -4.15
C GLN A 384 2.92 8.85 -3.76
N VAL A 385 3.27 8.91 -2.47
CA VAL A 385 4.39 9.71 -1.98
C VAL A 385 5.70 9.28 -2.62
N VAL A 386 5.93 7.98 -2.81
CA VAL A 386 7.12 7.47 -3.51
C VAL A 386 7.15 7.91 -4.98
N LYS A 387 6.00 7.93 -5.66
CA LYS A 387 5.91 8.50 -7.02
C LYS A 387 6.23 10.01 -7.03
N SER A 388 5.69 10.78 -6.08
CA SER A 388 6.01 12.21 -5.94
C SER A 388 7.50 12.44 -5.70
N ALA A 389 8.13 11.64 -4.83
CA ALA A 389 9.56 11.70 -4.56
C ALA A 389 10.42 11.38 -5.80
N ARG A 390 9.97 10.47 -6.68
CA ARG A 390 10.64 10.21 -7.97
C ARG A 390 10.60 11.42 -8.89
N VAL A 391 9.45 12.11 -8.98
CA VAL A 391 9.32 13.36 -9.74
C VAL A 391 10.26 14.43 -9.19
N MET A 392 10.26 14.62 -7.86
CA MET A 392 11.17 15.55 -7.17
C MET A 392 12.63 15.25 -7.47
N LYS A 393 13.06 13.99 -7.36
CA LYS A 393 14.43 13.56 -7.66
C LYS A 393 14.83 13.88 -9.11
N LYS A 394 13.93 13.64 -10.07
CA LYS A 394 14.18 13.94 -11.49
C LYS A 394 14.29 15.45 -11.73
N ALA A 395 13.42 16.25 -11.11
CA ALA A 395 13.47 17.70 -11.17
C ALA A 395 14.79 18.27 -10.63
N VAL A 396 15.21 17.82 -9.44
CA VAL A 396 16.48 18.24 -8.82
C VAL A 396 17.68 17.81 -9.65
N ALA A 397 17.68 16.58 -10.19
CA ALA A 397 18.75 16.09 -11.04
C ALA A 397 18.96 16.97 -12.30
N TYR A 398 17.88 17.52 -12.85
CA TYR A 398 17.97 18.48 -13.95
C TYR A 398 18.62 19.81 -13.54
N LEU A 399 18.36 20.30 -12.34
CA LEU A 399 18.92 21.57 -11.83
C LEU A 399 20.38 21.47 -11.39
N LEU A 400 20.88 20.26 -11.10
CA LEU A 400 22.21 20.03 -10.54
C LEU A 400 23.35 20.72 -11.33
N PRO A 401 23.43 20.63 -12.67
CA PRO A 401 24.52 21.27 -13.42
C PRO A 401 24.51 22.81 -13.31
N TYR A 402 23.33 23.41 -13.18
CA TYR A 402 23.17 24.86 -13.03
C TYR A 402 23.56 25.34 -11.64
N LEU A 403 23.22 24.55 -10.60
CA LEU A 403 23.66 24.80 -9.22
C LEU A 403 25.18 24.72 -9.08
N GLU A 404 25.82 23.79 -9.77
CA GLU A 404 27.29 23.64 -9.78
C GLU A 404 27.98 24.81 -10.51
N ALA A 405 27.42 25.26 -11.63
CA ALA A 405 27.94 26.41 -12.38
C ALA A 405 27.85 27.71 -11.56
N GLU A 406 26.74 27.94 -10.87
CA GLU A 406 26.55 29.10 -9.99
C GLU A 406 27.55 29.10 -8.82
N LYS A 407 27.79 27.94 -8.20
CA LYS A 407 28.81 27.76 -7.14
C LYS A 407 30.25 28.01 -7.61
N ALA A 408 30.52 27.85 -8.91
CA ALA A 408 31.83 28.12 -9.49
C ALA A 408 32.05 29.62 -9.77
N GLU A 409 30.98 30.39 -10.00
CA GLU A 409 31.02 31.83 -10.31
C GLU A 409 30.82 32.72 -9.07
N GLY A 410 30.07 32.27 -8.07
CA GLY A 410 29.85 32.95 -6.80
C GLY A 410 30.52 32.20 -5.64
N GLY A 411 31.49 32.83 -4.97
CA GLY A 411 32.19 32.25 -3.82
C GLY A 411 31.22 31.63 -2.81
N SER A 412 31.37 30.32 -2.59
CA SER A 412 30.58 29.50 -1.68
C SER A 412 30.29 30.16 -0.34
N SER A 413 29.01 30.39 -0.06
CA SER A 413 28.50 30.42 1.32
C SER A 413 27.52 29.26 1.46
N SER A 414 27.97 28.13 2.02
CA SER A 414 27.01 27.10 2.45
C SER A 414 26.10 27.69 3.52
N SER A 415 24.83 27.29 3.53
CA SER A 415 23.87 27.66 4.58
C SER A 415 24.23 27.07 5.95
N GLY A 416 25.25 26.21 5.99
CA GLY A 416 25.78 25.52 7.17
C GLY A 416 26.27 24.10 6.82
N LYS A 417 26.85 23.41 7.81
CA LYS A 417 27.16 21.97 7.74
C LYS A 417 26.12 21.21 8.56
N VAL A 418 25.55 20.16 8.00
CA VAL A 418 24.62 19.26 8.68
C VAL A 418 25.23 17.87 8.72
N LEU A 419 25.34 17.32 9.93
CA LEU A 419 25.75 15.94 10.15
C LEU A 419 24.48 15.08 10.29
N LEU A 420 24.33 14.07 9.43
CA LEU A 420 23.22 13.13 9.48
C LEU A 420 23.71 11.75 9.89
N ALA A 421 22.95 11.09 10.75
CA ALA A 421 23.19 9.73 11.20
C ALA A 421 21.86 9.13 11.69
N THR A 422 21.71 7.81 11.63
CA THR A 422 20.67 7.12 12.39
C THR A 422 21.21 6.71 13.75
N VAL A 423 20.34 6.67 14.76
CA VAL A 423 20.73 6.25 16.11
C VAL A 423 21.10 4.76 16.12
N LYS A 424 21.99 4.35 17.03
CA LYS A 424 22.33 2.95 17.25
C LYS A 424 21.10 2.05 17.35
N GLY A 425 21.01 1.06 16.45
CA GLY A 425 19.90 0.11 16.37
C GLY A 425 18.81 0.47 15.34
N ASP A 426 18.89 1.66 14.74
CA ASP A 426 18.04 2.05 13.63
C ASP A 426 18.78 1.84 12.30
N VAL A 427 18.30 0.86 11.52
CA VAL A 427 18.88 0.50 10.21
C VAL A 427 18.17 1.20 9.05
N HIS A 428 17.05 1.87 9.31
CA HIS A 428 16.27 2.51 8.26
C HIS A 428 16.94 3.83 7.87
N ASP A 429 17.31 3.96 6.60
CA ASP A 429 17.95 5.16 6.08
C ASP A 429 17.04 5.99 5.18
N ILE A 430 15.85 5.49 4.83
CA ILE A 430 14.95 6.15 3.86
C ILE A 430 14.62 7.59 4.31
N GLY A 431 14.18 7.78 5.56
CA GLY A 431 13.88 9.11 6.09
C GLY A 431 15.12 10.00 6.17
N LYS A 432 16.25 9.46 6.63
CA LYS A 432 17.55 10.17 6.69
C LYS A 432 18.00 10.62 5.30
N ASN A 433 17.88 9.75 4.31
CA ASN A 433 18.30 10.00 2.94
C ASN A 433 17.39 11.03 2.27
N ILE A 434 16.08 10.97 2.52
CA ILE A 434 15.14 12.02 2.06
C ILE A 434 15.52 13.36 2.69
N VAL A 435 15.74 13.43 4.00
CA VAL A 435 16.16 14.66 4.69
C VAL A 435 17.52 15.15 4.19
N GLY A 436 18.48 14.26 3.97
CA GLY A 436 19.79 14.59 3.43
C GLY A 436 19.73 15.16 2.02
N VAL A 437 18.91 14.57 1.15
CA VAL A 437 18.65 15.11 -0.18
C VAL A 437 17.98 16.48 -0.08
N VAL A 438 16.94 16.65 0.74
CA VAL A 438 16.25 17.93 0.93
C VAL A 438 17.20 19.01 1.45
N LEU A 439 18.02 18.73 2.47
CA LEU A 439 18.95 19.70 3.03
C LEU A 439 20.11 20.02 2.07
N ALA A 440 20.62 19.03 1.33
CA ALA A 440 21.61 19.28 0.27
C ALA A 440 21.02 20.20 -0.82
N CYS A 441 19.74 20.03 -1.13
CA CYS A 441 19.01 20.91 -2.04
C CYS A 441 18.78 22.32 -1.49
N ASN A 442 18.98 22.58 -0.18
CA ASN A 442 18.88 23.91 0.46
C ASN A 442 20.30 24.49 0.77
N ASN A 443 21.30 24.07 -0.01
CA ASN A 443 22.69 24.55 0.08
C ASN A 443 23.39 24.30 1.43
N PHE A 444 22.95 23.29 2.19
CA PHE A 444 23.70 22.75 3.32
C PHE A 444 24.75 21.75 2.84
N GLU A 445 25.93 21.76 3.46
CA GLU A 445 26.91 20.69 3.28
C GLU A 445 26.52 19.52 4.18
N ILE A 446 26.18 18.39 3.56
CA ILE A 446 25.72 17.20 4.28
C ILE A 446 26.89 16.25 4.50
N ILE A 447 27.12 15.90 5.76
CA ILE A 447 28.04 14.83 6.15
C ILE A 447 27.17 13.70 6.68
N ASP A 448 27.05 12.64 5.90
CA ASP A 448 26.26 11.46 6.28
C ASP A 448 27.18 10.39 6.87
N LEU A 449 26.98 10.08 8.15
CA LEU A 449 27.74 9.05 8.87
C LEU A 449 27.17 7.64 8.64
N GLY A 450 26.05 7.52 7.92
CA GLY A 450 25.40 6.25 7.63
C GLY A 450 24.40 5.84 8.71
N VAL A 451 24.20 4.53 8.82
CA VAL A 451 23.25 3.94 9.77
C VAL A 451 23.96 3.33 10.97
N MET A 452 23.25 3.23 12.10
CA MET A 452 23.71 2.59 13.35
C MET A 452 24.97 3.24 13.97
N VAL A 453 25.08 4.56 13.91
CA VAL A 453 26.25 5.33 14.37
C VAL A 453 26.24 5.56 15.88
#